data_AF-A0A956IRE7-F1
#
_entry.id   AF-A0A956IRE7-F1
#
_cell.length_a   1.000
_cell.length_b   1.000
_cell.length_c   1.000
_cell.angle_alpha   90.00
_cell.angle_beta   90.00
_cell.angle_gamma   90.00
#
_symmetry.space_group_name_H-M   'P 1'
#
loop_
_entity.id
_entity.type
_entity.pdbx_description
1 polymer ?
#
loop_
_entity_poly.entity_id
_entity_poly.type
_entity_poly.pdbx_seq_one_letter_code
_entity_poly.pdbx_strand_id
1 'polypeptide(L)'
;MVQPPAGSRVERQRRFTGFDDWILALYARRIAEFGDVSFAGFEGTLDQIQQVVDNWKGGSAMSGRCFVMQPFDDGGPFDKRYEQVLAPAIREADLESYRVDHDPGCAVPIGEIEEGIRNSKVCVADITTDNVNVAFELGYALALKKRVVLIGKKGTNIPFDYRHRKVIFYDTDAPGDFKAFTGKVTAALMAALEKAEKTERIADALQPTAGFKAHEVAALAAIAQIVDGPGDSASMFMIRETMEKMGYTKTAATLALAVLLREGLVSQSTDQDHNGGLFVVYSIEDAGMNWLLSNQDHLELRVEKPSAPDFGDIPF
;
A
#
# COMPACT_ATOMS: atom_id res chain seq x y z
N MET A 1 -3.04 -8.74 -64.46
CA MET A 1 -2.02 -8.53 -63.42
C MET A 1 -2.11 -7.09 -62.96
N VAL A 2 -2.71 -6.86 -61.80
CA VAL A 2 -2.85 -5.53 -61.18
C VAL A 2 -2.58 -5.71 -59.69
N GLN A 3 -1.50 -5.11 -59.20
CA GLN A 3 -1.26 -4.94 -57.76
C GLN A 3 -2.19 -3.85 -57.18
N PRO A 4 -2.57 -3.95 -55.91
CA PRO A 4 -2.87 -2.80 -55.06
C PRO A 4 -1.87 -2.65 -53.88
N PRO A 5 -1.89 -1.51 -53.16
CA PRO A 5 -0.67 -0.80 -52.73
C PRO A 5 -0.37 -0.80 -51.21
N ALA A 6 0.76 -0.17 -50.89
CA ALA A 6 1.39 0.02 -49.59
C ALA A 6 0.57 0.79 -48.55
N GLY A 7 0.78 0.45 -47.26
CA GLY A 7 0.34 1.25 -46.13
C GLY A 7 0.43 0.56 -44.76
N SER A 8 1.60 0.09 -44.31
CA SER A 8 1.79 -0.32 -42.90
C SER A 8 2.06 0.92 -42.04
N ARG A 9 1.00 1.47 -41.44
CA ARG A 9 1.08 2.54 -40.44
C ARG A 9 1.12 1.91 -39.05
N VAL A 10 2.23 2.13 -38.37
CA VAL A 10 2.49 1.84 -36.95
C VAL A 10 1.33 2.30 -36.06
N GLU A 11 0.61 1.35 -35.44
CA GLU A 11 -0.30 1.65 -34.34
C GLU A 11 0.49 1.81 -33.04
N ARG A 12 0.47 3.03 -32.51
CA ARG A 12 0.94 3.36 -31.17
C ARG A 12 0.00 2.74 -30.14
N GLN A 13 0.44 1.73 -29.40
CA GLN A 13 -0.17 1.33 -28.14
C GLN A 13 -0.14 2.52 -27.16
N ARG A 14 -1.32 3.06 -26.82
CA ARG A 14 -1.48 4.00 -25.71
C ARG A 14 -1.57 3.19 -24.41
N ARG A 15 -0.77 3.54 -23.40
CA ARG A 15 -0.88 3.02 -22.03
C ARG A 15 -2.22 3.49 -21.43
N PHE A 16 -3.02 2.55 -20.92
CA PHE A 16 -4.25 2.81 -20.14
C PHE A 16 -3.88 2.95 -18.66
N THR A 17 -4.49 3.88 -17.92
CA THR A 17 -4.02 4.29 -16.57
C THR A 17 -5.09 4.23 -15.47
N GLY A 18 -6.19 3.48 -15.66
CA GLY A 18 -7.22 3.28 -14.62
C GLY A 18 -7.95 1.94 -14.73
N PHE A 19 -8.58 1.50 -13.63
CA PHE A 19 -9.35 0.25 -13.53
C PHE A 19 -10.58 0.23 -14.45
N ASP A 20 -11.21 1.38 -14.68
CA ASP A 20 -12.37 1.52 -15.59
C ASP A 20 -11.97 1.30 -17.07
N ASP A 21 -10.75 1.70 -17.46
CA ASP A 21 -10.20 1.43 -18.79
C ASP A 21 -9.93 -0.07 -19.00
N TRP A 22 -9.63 -0.82 -17.93
CA TRP A 22 -9.37 -2.25 -18.01
C TRP A 22 -10.65 -3.05 -18.28
N ILE A 23 -11.78 -2.67 -17.68
CA ILE A 23 -13.08 -3.32 -17.94
C ILE A 23 -13.58 -3.01 -19.35
N LEU A 24 -13.44 -1.78 -19.81
CA LEU A 24 -13.76 -1.41 -21.19
C LEU A 24 -12.84 -2.13 -22.20
N ALA A 25 -11.55 -2.30 -21.87
CA ALA A 25 -10.61 -3.07 -22.68
C ALA A 25 -10.96 -4.57 -22.71
N LEU A 26 -11.44 -5.15 -21.60
CA LEU A 26 -11.92 -6.53 -21.53
C LEU A 26 -13.20 -6.75 -22.34
N TYR A 27 -14.13 -5.79 -22.30
CA TYR A 27 -15.33 -5.80 -23.12
C TYR A 27 -15.00 -5.63 -24.61
N ALA A 28 -14.10 -4.70 -24.96
CA ALA A 28 -13.64 -4.51 -26.34
C ALA A 28 -12.92 -5.75 -26.90
N ARG A 29 -12.12 -6.45 -26.07
CA ARG A 29 -11.50 -7.73 -26.43
C ARG A 29 -12.54 -8.81 -26.69
N ARG A 30 -13.59 -8.88 -25.86
CA ARG A 30 -14.66 -9.87 -25.98
C ARG A 30 -15.61 -9.60 -27.16
N ILE A 31 -15.75 -8.34 -27.55
CA ILE A 31 -16.47 -7.92 -28.78
C ILE A 31 -15.66 -8.27 -30.04
N ALA A 32 -14.33 -8.18 -29.99
CA ALA A 32 -13.46 -8.55 -31.11
C ALA A 32 -13.34 -10.09 -31.32
N GLU A 33 -13.55 -10.89 -30.28
CA GLU A 33 -13.47 -12.36 -30.33
C GLU A 33 -14.73 -13.04 -30.89
N PHE A 34 -15.88 -12.37 -30.90
CA PHE A 34 -17.14 -12.90 -31.41
C PHE A 34 -17.71 -11.96 -32.48
N GLY A 35 -17.27 -12.16 -33.72
CA GLY A 35 -17.83 -11.50 -34.89
C GLY A 35 -19.34 -11.78 -35.04
N ASP A 36 -20.07 -10.73 -35.42
CA ASP A 36 -21.50 -10.68 -35.74
C ASP A 36 -22.47 -11.17 -34.66
N VAL A 37 -22.84 -10.28 -33.73
CA VAL A 37 -24.08 -10.38 -32.96
C VAL A 37 -24.88 -9.09 -33.14
N SER A 38 -26.11 -9.20 -33.64
CA SER A 38 -27.00 -8.07 -33.86
C SER A 38 -27.48 -7.47 -32.53
N PHE A 39 -27.36 -6.15 -32.39
CA PHE A 39 -27.70 -5.39 -31.19
C PHE A 39 -29.17 -4.94 -31.20
N ALA A 40 -30.09 -5.84 -30.87
CA ALA A 40 -31.45 -5.48 -30.48
C ALA A 40 -31.77 -6.08 -29.11
N GLY A 41 -31.78 -5.24 -28.06
CA GLY A 41 -32.16 -5.65 -26.70
C GLY A 41 -31.37 -5.07 -25.52
N PHE A 42 -30.47 -4.09 -25.75
CA PHE A 42 -29.51 -3.66 -24.72
C PHE A 42 -29.99 -2.58 -23.73
N GLU A 43 -31.24 -2.13 -23.79
CA GLU A 43 -31.78 -1.18 -22.79
C GLU A 43 -32.04 -1.85 -21.43
N GLY A 44 -32.38 -3.15 -21.40
CA GLY A 44 -32.57 -3.90 -20.15
C GLY A 44 -31.24 -4.29 -19.45
N THR A 45 -30.13 -4.28 -20.19
CA THR A 45 -28.83 -4.76 -19.69
C THR A 45 -28.11 -3.70 -18.85
N LEU A 46 -28.31 -2.40 -19.12
CA LEU A 46 -27.66 -1.33 -18.36
C LEU A 46 -28.20 -1.22 -16.93
N ASP A 47 -29.52 -1.34 -16.74
CA ASP A 47 -30.11 -1.39 -15.39
C ASP A 47 -29.67 -2.64 -14.63
N GLN A 48 -29.55 -3.78 -15.31
CA GLN A 48 -29.03 -5.02 -14.71
C GLN A 48 -27.54 -4.93 -14.37
N ILE A 49 -26.73 -4.28 -15.21
CA ILE A 49 -25.32 -4.00 -14.94
C ILE A 49 -25.19 -3.02 -13.78
N GLN A 50 -26.02 -1.97 -13.72
CA GLN A 50 -26.02 -1.01 -12.62
C GLN A 50 -26.43 -1.69 -11.31
N GLN A 51 -27.43 -2.58 -11.34
CA GLN A 51 -27.86 -3.37 -10.19
C GLN A 51 -26.78 -4.38 -9.75
N VAL A 52 -26.02 -4.97 -10.68
CA VAL A 52 -24.86 -5.81 -10.37
C VAL A 52 -23.72 -4.99 -9.80
N VAL A 53 -23.45 -3.78 -10.32
CA VAL A 53 -22.44 -2.84 -9.79
C VAL A 53 -22.81 -2.36 -8.40
N ASP A 54 -24.09 -2.04 -8.15
CA ASP A 54 -24.59 -1.61 -6.85
C ASP A 54 -24.58 -2.76 -5.83
N ASN A 55 -24.91 -3.99 -6.26
CA ASN A 55 -24.73 -5.20 -5.46
C ASN A 55 -23.25 -5.52 -5.18
N TRP A 56 -22.33 -5.19 -6.10
CA TRP A 56 -20.89 -5.37 -5.91
C TRP A 56 -20.28 -4.30 -4.98
N LYS A 57 -20.81 -3.07 -5.00
CA LYS A 57 -20.51 -2.04 -3.98
C LYS A 57 -21.00 -2.43 -2.58
N GLY A 58 -22.03 -3.27 -2.48
CA GLY A 58 -22.50 -3.84 -1.21
C GLY A 58 -21.71 -5.06 -0.73
N GLY A 59 -20.71 -5.52 -1.49
CA GLY A 59 -19.95 -6.75 -1.25
C GLY A 59 -18.44 -6.60 -1.39
N SER A 60 -17.87 -5.39 -1.22
CA SER A 60 -16.44 -5.26 -1.00
C SER A 60 -16.08 -5.84 0.38
N ALA A 61 -14.94 -6.53 0.47
CA ALA A 61 -14.30 -6.70 1.77
C ALA A 61 -14.06 -5.30 2.33
N MET A 62 -14.61 -5.00 3.52
CA MET A 62 -14.49 -3.69 4.18
C MET A 62 -13.04 -3.19 4.09
N SER A 63 -12.85 -1.90 3.82
CA SER A 63 -11.51 -1.33 3.55
C SER A 63 -10.53 -1.52 4.71
N GLY A 64 -11.01 -1.86 5.91
CA GLY A 64 -10.23 -2.28 7.06
C GLY A 64 -11.10 -2.26 8.31
N ARG A 65 -10.47 -2.37 9.48
CA ARG A 65 -11.16 -2.41 10.78
C ARG A 65 -11.03 -1.10 11.54
N CYS A 66 -12.08 -0.73 12.27
CA CYS A 66 -12.10 0.31 13.28
C CYS A 66 -12.27 -0.29 14.67
N PHE A 67 -11.29 -0.09 15.55
CA PHE A 67 -11.37 -0.52 16.94
C PHE A 67 -12.16 0.50 17.77
N VAL A 68 -13.15 0.04 18.54
CA VAL A 68 -13.96 0.87 19.42
C VAL A 68 -13.58 0.64 20.88
N MET A 69 -13.08 1.71 21.52
CA MET A 69 -12.73 1.77 22.94
C MET A 69 -13.87 2.45 23.68
N GLN A 70 -14.60 1.70 24.49
CA GLN A 70 -15.79 2.19 25.18
C GLN A 70 -15.97 1.49 26.52
N PRO A 71 -16.48 2.17 27.57
CA PRO A 71 -16.90 1.48 28.78
C PRO A 71 -17.99 0.45 28.48
N PHE A 72 -17.88 -0.74 29.07
CA PHE A 72 -18.91 -1.76 28.99
C PHE A 72 -19.97 -1.53 30.07
N ASP A 73 -21.24 -1.64 29.70
CA ASP A 73 -22.37 -1.43 30.61
C ASP A 73 -23.55 -2.39 30.44
N ASP A 74 -23.32 -3.52 29.77
CA ASP A 74 -24.21 -4.70 29.73
C ASP A 74 -25.66 -4.37 29.34
N GLY A 75 -25.83 -3.80 28.14
CA GLY A 75 -27.09 -3.32 27.56
C GLY A 75 -27.45 -1.87 27.93
N GLY A 76 -26.52 -1.15 28.56
CA GLY A 76 -26.70 0.22 29.00
C GLY A 76 -26.56 1.28 27.89
N PRO A 77 -26.45 2.57 28.28
CA PRO A 77 -26.26 3.67 27.34
C PRO A 77 -25.06 3.56 26.39
N PHE A 78 -23.96 2.90 26.79
CA PHE A 78 -22.78 2.72 25.95
C PHE A 78 -23.01 1.70 24.85
N ASP A 79 -23.60 0.54 25.19
CA ASP A 79 -23.97 -0.48 24.22
C ASP A 79 -24.99 0.02 23.19
N LYS A 80 -26.02 0.72 23.64
CA LYS A 80 -27.00 1.35 22.73
C LYS A 80 -26.34 2.35 21.78
N ARG A 81 -25.37 3.13 22.27
CA ARG A 81 -24.62 4.08 21.45
C ARG A 81 -23.75 3.36 20.42
N TYR A 82 -23.12 2.25 20.80
CA TYR A 82 -22.36 1.45 19.86
C TYR A 82 -23.24 0.95 18.72
N GLU A 83 -24.36 0.29 19.04
CA GLU A 83 -25.24 -0.32 18.05
C GLU A 83 -25.94 0.70 17.15
N GLN A 84 -26.42 1.81 17.73
CA GLN A 84 -27.27 2.77 17.03
C GLN A 84 -26.49 3.90 16.36
N VAL A 85 -25.25 4.16 16.78
CA VAL A 85 -24.46 5.31 16.31
C VAL A 85 -23.11 4.88 15.79
N LEU A 86 -22.27 4.24 16.63
CA LEU A 86 -20.87 4.02 16.28
C LEU A 86 -20.71 2.98 15.19
N ALA A 87 -21.32 1.80 15.33
CA ALA A 87 -21.24 0.75 14.31
C ALA A 87 -21.83 1.20 12.96
N PRO A 88 -22.99 1.89 12.89
CA PRO A 88 -23.47 2.50 11.65
C PRO A 88 -22.50 3.54 11.08
N ALA A 89 -21.99 4.48 11.88
CA ALA A 89 -21.05 5.51 11.41
C ALA A 89 -19.75 4.91 10.85
N ILE A 90 -19.24 3.86 11.50
CA ILE A 90 -18.04 3.14 11.07
C ILE A 90 -18.29 2.41 9.74
N ARG A 91 -19.45 1.74 9.60
CA ARG A 91 -19.85 1.08 8.36
C ARG A 91 -20.06 2.07 7.20
N GLU A 92 -20.65 3.23 7.47
CA GLU A 92 -20.78 4.32 6.49
C GLU A 92 -19.41 4.87 6.03
N ALA A 93 -18.37 4.73 6.87
CA ALA A 93 -16.99 5.07 6.52
C ALA A 93 -16.23 3.90 5.84
N ASP A 94 -16.94 2.86 5.40
CA ASP A 94 -16.39 1.65 4.76
C ASP A 94 -15.37 0.89 5.63
N LEU A 95 -15.63 0.81 6.94
CA LEU A 95 -14.83 0.04 7.91
C LEU A 95 -15.67 -1.00 8.66
N GLU A 96 -15.04 -2.12 9.03
CA GLU A 96 -15.58 -3.09 9.98
C GLU A 96 -15.51 -2.51 11.40
N SER A 97 -16.64 -2.43 12.10
CA SER A 97 -16.67 -2.05 13.52
C SER A 97 -16.27 -3.22 14.41
N TYR A 98 -15.22 -3.06 15.20
CA TYR A 98 -14.73 -4.10 16.11
C TYR A 98 -14.72 -3.61 17.56
N ARG A 99 -15.37 -4.39 18.42
CA ARG A 99 -15.43 -4.20 19.87
C ARG A 99 -15.17 -5.55 20.52
N VAL A 100 -14.21 -5.60 21.45
CA VAL A 100 -13.63 -6.88 21.94
C VAL A 100 -14.64 -7.77 22.68
N ASP A 101 -15.60 -7.17 23.38
CA ASP A 101 -16.65 -7.89 24.14
C ASP A 101 -17.68 -8.58 23.24
N HIS A 102 -17.76 -8.18 21.96
CA HIS A 102 -18.59 -8.86 20.95
C HIS A 102 -17.86 -10.04 20.27
N ASP A 103 -16.60 -10.31 20.62
CA ASP A 103 -15.80 -11.38 20.04
C ASP A 103 -15.91 -12.68 20.87
N PRO A 104 -16.64 -13.70 20.38
CA PRO A 104 -16.83 -14.95 21.12
C PRO A 104 -15.54 -15.79 21.22
N GLY A 105 -14.47 -15.46 20.49
CA GLY A 105 -13.18 -16.15 20.52
C GLY A 105 -12.17 -15.61 21.54
N CYS A 106 -12.49 -14.50 22.22
CA CYS A 106 -11.55 -13.77 23.09
C CYS A 106 -11.29 -14.53 24.41
N ALA A 107 -10.16 -15.26 24.47
CA ALA A 107 -9.76 -16.02 25.66
C ALA A 107 -8.84 -15.24 26.63
N VAL A 108 -8.10 -14.24 26.12
CA VAL A 108 -7.22 -13.35 26.91
C VAL A 108 -7.49 -11.90 26.51
N PRO A 109 -8.29 -11.14 27.28
CA PRO A 109 -8.78 -9.82 26.85
C PRO A 109 -7.67 -8.84 26.46
N ILE A 110 -6.56 -8.82 27.20
CA ILE A 110 -5.50 -7.82 26.98
C ILE A 110 -4.76 -8.05 25.65
N GLY A 111 -4.42 -9.30 25.32
CA GLY A 111 -3.70 -9.60 24.08
C GLY A 111 -4.55 -9.31 22.83
N GLU A 112 -5.84 -9.68 22.88
CA GLU A 112 -6.80 -9.42 21.81
C GLU A 112 -7.10 -7.93 21.64
N ILE A 113 -7.14 -7.17 22.73
CA ILE A 113 -7.25 -5.70 22.68
C ILE A 113 -6.02 -5.10 21.99
N GLU A 114 -4.81 -5.51 22.39
CA GLU A 114 -3.57 -5.00 21.80
C GLU A 114 -3.46 -5.34 20.31
N GLU A 115 -3.81 -6.57 19.93
CA GLU A 115 -3.81 -7.02 18.54
C GLU A 115 -4.91 -6.33 17.73
N GLY A 116 -6.13 -6.23 18.28
CA GLY A 116 -7.23 -5.52 17.65
C GLY A 116 -6.91 -4.05 17.37
N ILE A 117 -6.27 -3.35 18.32
CA ILE A 117 -5.81 -1.97 18.12
C ILE A 117 -4.71 -1.92 17.05
N ARG A 118 -3.74 -2.84 17.11
CA ARG A 118 -2.62 -2.92 16.15
C ARG A 118 -3.10 -3.15 14.72
N ASN A 119 -4.07 -4.02 14.54
CA ASN A 119 -4.59 -4.43 13.23
C ASN A 119 -5.66 -3.47 12.67
N SER A 120 -6.16 -2.54 13.48
CA SER A 120 -7.13 -1.55 13.04
C SER A 120 -6.48 -0.39 12.28
N LYS A 121 -7.17 0.13 11.26
CA LYS A 121 -6.74 1.31 10.49
C LYS A 121 -6.91 2.60 11.28
N VAL A 122 -7.98 2.67 12.07
CA VAL A 122 -8.35 3.84 12.89
C VAL A 122 -9.06 3.35 14.14
N CYS A 123 -9.07 4.16 15.20
CA CYS A 123 -9.77 3.84 16.43
C CYS A 123 -10.80 4.94 16.78
N VAL A 124 -11.85 4.56 17.50
CA VAL A 124 -12.77 5.48 18.17
C VAL A 124 -12.64 5.25 19.67
N ALA A 125 -12.53 6.32 20.45
CA ALA A 125 -12.49 6.22 21.91
C ALA A 125 -13.54 7.12 22.57
N ASP A 126 -14.39 6.50 23.39
CA ASP A 126 -15.41 7.18 24.19
C ASP A 126 -14.86 7.56 25.57
N ILE A 127 -14.47 8.83 25.70
CA ILE A 127 -13.86 9.39 26.90
C ILE A 127 -14.89 10.09 27.81
N THR A 128 -16.17 9.73 27.70
CA THR A 128 -17.25 10.29 28.53
C THR A 128 -17.01 10.09 30.03
N THR A 129 -16.42 8.96 30.40
CA THR A 129 -16.08 8.60 31.78
C THR A 129 -14.58 8.49 31.95
N ASP A 130 -14.09 8.64 33.18
CA ASP A 130 -12.70 8.37 33.55
C ASP A 130 -12.45 6.86 33.71
N ASN A 131 -12.64 6.11 32.61
CA ASN A 131 -12.51 4.66 32.60
C ASN A 131 -11.04 4.27 32.35
N VAL A 132 -10.43 3.57 33.30
CA VAL A 132 -9.02 3.17 33.26
C VAL A 132 -8.69 2.27 32.07
N ASN A 133 -9.61 1.39 31.67
CA ASN A 133 -9.40 0.49 30.52
C ASN A 133 -9.36 1.30 29.22
N VAL A 134 -10.33 2.21 29.02
CA VAL A 134 -10.35 3.10 27.85
C VAL A 134 -9.12 4.00 27.82
N ALA A 135 -8.66 4.50 28.98
CA ALA A 135 -7.44 5.30 29.07
C ALA A 135 -6.19 4.50 28.66
N PHE A 136 -6.09 3.23 29.09
CA PHE A 136 -5.01 2.33 28.69
C PHE A 136 -5.03 2.05 27.18
N GLU A 137 -6.18 1.64 26.63
CA GLU A 137 -6.36 1.36 25.20
C GLU A 137 -6.02 2.57 24.33
N LEU A 138 -6.51 3.75 24.74
CA LEU A 138 -6.20 5.01 24.08
C LEU A 138 -4.71 5.32 24.15
N GLY A 139 -4.08 5.17 25.31
CA GLY A 139 -2.64 5.36 25.49
C GLY A 139 -1.83 4.45 24.56
N TYR A 140 -2.19 3.17 24.48
CA TYR A 140 -1.53 2.20 23.62
C TYR A 140 -1.72 2.52 22.12
N ALA A 141 -2.94 2.86 21.69
CA ALA A 141 -3.19 3.27 20.31
C ALA A 141 -2.38 4.51 19.91
N LEU A 142 -2.26 5.48 20.82
CA LEU A 142 -1.43 6.67 20.61
C LEU A 142 0.06 6.33 20.54
N ALA A 143 0.55 5.38 21.36
CA ALA A 143 1.93 4.90 21.31
C ALA A 143 2.24 4.23 19.96
N LEU A 144 1.28 3.50 19.39
CA LEU A 144 1.35 2.93 18.03
C LEU A 144 1.13 3.96 16.92
N LYS A 145 0.96 5.25 17.26
CA LYS A 145 0.68 6.35 16.32
C LYS A 145 -0.59 6.12 15.49
N LYS A 146 -1.54 5.33 16.00
CA LYS A 146 -2.85 5.14 15.36
C LYS A 146 -3.62 6.46 15.40
N ARG A 147 -4.42 6.68 14.36
CA ARG A 147 -5.37 7.80 14.36
C ARG A 147 -6.55 7.41 15.24
N VAL A 148 -6.92 8.29 16.16
CA VAL A 148 -8.03 8.06 17.09
C VAL A 148 -9.02 9.21 17.02
N VAL A 149 -10.29 8.89 16.79
CA VAL A 149 -11.42 9.81 16.89
C VAL A 149 -11.93 9.77 18.32
N LEU A 150 -11.81 10.90 19.04
CA LEU A 150 -12.29 11.01 20.42
C LEU A 150 -13.73 11.48 20.43
N ILE A 151 -14.56 10.81 21.21
CA ILE A 151 -15.95 11.20 21.45
C ILE A 151 -16.21 11.36 22.96
N GLY A 152 -17.18 12.18 23.33
CA GLY A 152 -17.56 12.32 24.73
C GLY A 152 -18.91 13.02 24.88
N LYS A 153 -19.59 12.81 26.01
CA LYS A 153 -20.82 13.55 26.31
C LYS A 153 -20.50 15.03 26.47
N LYS A 154 -21.37 15.91 25.98
CA LYS A 154 -21.26 17.35 26.23
C LYS A 154 -21.21 17.64 27.73
N GLY A 155 -20.27 18.50 28.15
CA GLY A 155 -20.02 18.79 29.57
C GLY A 155 -19.03 17.85 30.25
N THR A 156 -18.51 16.83 29.56
CA THR A 156 -17.42 15.99 30.07
C THR A 156 -16.17 16.83 30.30
N ASN A 157 -15.56 16.71 31.49
CA ASN A 157 -14.28 17.33 31.78
C ASN A 157 -13.16 16.54 31.10
N ILE A 158 -12.52 17.14 30.09
CA ILE A 158 -11.46 16.47 29.33
C ILE A 158 -10.13 16.55 30.10
N PRO A 159 -9.50 15.40 30.44
CA PRO A 159 -8.17 15.35 31.04
C PRO A 159 -7.14 16.15 30.24
N PHE A 160 -6.13 16.68 30.93
CA PHE A 160 -5.10 17.54 30.32
C PHE A 160 -4.41 16.86 29.13
N ASP A 161 -4.16 15.56 29.23
CA ASP A 161 -3.50 14.72 28.22
C ASP A 161 -4.25 14.66 26.88
N TYR A 162 -5.55 14.96 26.86
CA TYR A 162 -6.38 14.94 25.66
C TYR A 162 -6.88 16.32 25.25
N ARG A 163 -6.64 17.37 26.05
CA ARG A 163 -7.24 18.70 25.85
C ARG A 163 -6.85 19.37 24.53
N HIS A 164 -5.69 19.02 23.97
CA HIS A 164 -5.22 19.51 22.68
C HIS A 164 -5.78 18.71 21.48
N ARG A 165 -6.53 17.63 21.74
CA ARG A 165 -7.14 16.78 20.72
C ARG A 165 -8.58 17.20 20.47
N LYS A 166 -9.01 17.09 19.23
CA LYS A 166 -10.41 17.37 18.86
C LYS A 166 -11.30 16.26 19.40
N VAL A 167 -12.22 16.61 20.29
CA VAL A 167 -13.27 15.72 20.81
C VAL A 167 -14.59 16.07 20.12
N ILE A 168 -15.28 15.05 19.63
CA ILE A 168 -16.64 15.20 19.09
C ILE A 168 -17.61 14.99 20.23
N PHE A 169 -18.26 16.08 20.64
CA PHE A 169 -19.27 16.00 21.68
C PHE A 169 -20.62 15.54 21.13
N TYR A 170 -21.25 14.63 21.85
CA TYR A 170 -22.63 14.23 21.61
C TYR A 170 -23.55 14.72 22.73
N ASP A 171 -24.82 14.89 22.38
CA ASP A 171 -25.91 15.17 23.30
C ASP A 171 -26.88 13.98 23.30
N THR A 172 -27.60 13.80 24.40
CA THR A 172 -28.56 12.68 24.56
C THR A 172 -30.01 13.15 24.62
N ASP A 173 -30.24 14.45 24.41
CA ASP A 173 -31.51 15.10 24.74
C ASP A 173 -32.57 14.95 23.63
N ALA A 174 -32.20 14.82 22.36
CA ALA A 174 -33.15 14.60 21.26
C ALA A 174 -32.70 13.53 20.24
N PRO A 175 -33.64 12.77 19.64
CA PRO A 175 -33.32 11.78 18.61
C PRO A 175 -32.55 12.32 17.38
N GLY A 176 -32.79 13.59 17.02
CA GLY A 176 -32.08 14.25 15.92
C GLY A 176 -30.59 14.47 16.18
N ASP A 177 -30.19 14.54 17.45
CA ASP A 177 -28.79 14.71 17.84
C ASP A 177 -27.96 13.47 17.52
N PHE A 178 -28.54 12.28 17.60
CA PHE A 178 -27.87 11.04 17.22
C PHE A 178 -27.53 11.00 15.75
N LYS A 179 -28.45 11.37 14.84
CA LYS A 179 -28.17 11.39 13.40
C LYS A 179 -27.07 12.41 13.05
N ALA A 180 -27.14 13.60 13.64
CA ALA A 180 -26.10 14.61 13.44
C ALA A 180 -24.75 14.16 14.01
N PHE A 181 -24.76 13.43 15.13
CA PHE A 181 -23.56 12.88 15.73
C PHE A 181 -22.96 11.74 14.90
N THR A 182 -23.76 10.79 14.41
CA THR A 182 -23.35 9.74 13.46
C THR A 182 -22.60 10.35 12.28
N GLY A 183 -23.19 11.34 11.59
CA GLY A 183 -22.54 11.99 10.45
C GLY A 183 -21.22 12.70 10.80
N LYS A 184 -21.11 13.28 12.00
CA LYS A 184 -19.83 13.87 12.48
C LYS A 184 -18.77 12.82 12.72
N VAL A 185 -19.14 11.66 13.28
CA VAL A 185 -18.23 10.54 13.50
C VAL A 185 -17.78 9.95 12.17
N THR A 186 -18.70 9.67 11.24
CA THR A 186 -18.39 9.19 9.88
C THR A 186 -17.40 10.12 9.18
N ALA A 187 -17.69 11.43 9.14
CA ALA A 187 -16.80 12.41 8.51
C ALA A 187 -15.41 12.49 9.18
N ALA A 188 -15.34 12.33 10.51
CA ALA A 188 -14.07 12.33 11.22
C ALA A 188 -13.25 11.06 10.95
N LEU A 189 -13.91 9.90 10.82
CA LEU A 189 -13.26 8.64 10.44
C LEU A 189 -12.68 8.72 9.03
N MET A 190 -13.49 9.16 8.06
CA MET A 190 -13.03 9.34 6.67
C MET A 190 -11.83 10.32 6.59
N ALA A 191 -11.90 11.45 7.29
CA ALA A 191 -10.79 12.41 7.33
C ALA A 191 -9.55 11.86 8.05
N ALA A 192 -9.72 10.96 9.03
CA ALA A 192 -8.61 10.28 9.70
C ALA A 192 -7.93 9.28 8.76
N LEU A 193 -8.71 8.52 7.98
CA LEU A 193 -8.23 7.60 6.96
C LEU A 193 -7.48 8.33 5.84
N GLU A 194 -8.05 9.40 5.28
CA GLU A 194 -7.39 10.19 4.23
C GLU A 194 -6.03 10.73 4.71
N LYS A 195 -5.96 11.21 5.96
CA LYS A 195 -4.70 11.66 6.55
C LYS A 195 -3.72 10.52 6.78
N ALA A 196 -4.19 9.33 7.16
CA ALA A 196 -3.35 8.15 7.30
C ALA A 196 -2.75 7.77 5.94
N GLU A 197 -3.58 7.60 4.91
CA GLU A 197 -3.14 7.29 3.55
C GLU A 197 -2.18 8.35 3.00
N LYS A 198 -2.45 9.64 3.21
CA LYS A 198 -1.53 10.68 2.76
C LYS A 198 -0.19 10.62 3.49
N THR A 199 -0.21 10.28 4.78
CA THR A 199 1.03 10.12 5.57
C THR A 199 1.81 8.90 5.10
N GLU A 200 1.13 7.79 4.82
CA GLU A 200 1.71 6.56 4.25
C GLU A 200 2.27 6.83 2.86
N ARG A 201 1.50 7.45 1.95
CA ARG A 201 1.96 7.83 0.61
C ARG A 201 3.16 8.79 0.65
N ILE A 202 3.23 9.71 1.62
CA ILE A 202 4.40 10.57 1.81
C ILE A 202 5.58 9.75 2.36
N ALA A 203 5.35 8.85 3.31
CA ALA A 203 6.39 7.97 3.82
C ALA A 203 6.95 7.06 2.71
N ASP A 204 6.09 6.48 1.89
CA ASP A 204 6.42 5.66 0.72
C ASP A 204 7.11 6.50 -0.36
N ALA A 205 6.67 7.73 -0.62
CA ALA A 205 7.30 8.65 -1.56
C ALA A 205 8.65 9.21 -1.06
N LEU A 206 8.89 9.21 0.26
CA LEU A 206 10.16 9.57 0.88
C LEU A 206 11.11 8.37 0.98
N GLN A 207 10.64 7.14 0.69
CA GLN A 207 11.53 6.04 0.36
C GLN A 207 11.98 6.23 -1.10
N PRO A 208 13.31 6.32 -1.37
CA PRO A 208 13.77 6.39 -2.75
C PRO A 208 13.30 5.12 -3.47
N THR A 209 12.60 5.28 -4.60
CA THR A 209 12.30 4.26 -5.63
C THR A 209 12.06 2.82 -5.13
N ALA A 210 10.78 2.45 -5.02
CA ALA A 210 10.32 1.06 -4.92
C ALA A 210 10.94 0.21 -3.78
N GLY A 211 11.24 0.84 -2.63
CA GLY A 211 11.64 0.18 -1.38
C GLY A 211 13.14 -0.06 -1.19
N PHE A 212 13.98 0.32 -2.16
CA PHE A 212 15.43 0.14 -2.09
C PHE A 212 16.18 1.46 -2.23
N LYS A 213 17.20 1.65 -1.38
CA LYS A 213 18.10 2.80 -1.45
C LYS A 213 18.93 2.76 -2.73
N ALA A 214 19.45 3.91 -3.15
CA ALA A 214 20.21 4.04 -4.40
C ALA A 214 21.38 3.03 -4.55
N HIS A 215 22.10 2.73 -3.46
CA HIS A 215 23.18 1.74 -3.48
C HIS A 215 22.69 0.28 -3.57
N GLU A 216 21.48 -0.01 -3.09
CA GLU A 216 20.84 -1.33 -3.19
C GLU A 216 20.39 -1.57 -4.64
N VAL A 217 19.76 -0.57 -5.25
CA VAL A 217 19.40 -0.59 -6.68
C VAL A 217 20.65 -0.71 -7.55
N ALA A 218 21.70 0.06 -7.23
CA ALA A 218 22.97 0.01 -7.95
C ALA A 218 23.64 -1.37 -7.85
N ALA A 219 23.56 -2.06 -6.71
CA ALA A 219 24.09 -3.41 -6.56
C ALA A 219 23.32 -4.42 -7.41
N LEU A 220 21.99 -4.35 -7.42
CA LEU A 220 21.17 -5.23 -8.25
C LEU A 220 21.42 -4.99 -9.75
N ALA A 221 21.52 -3.73 -10.16
CA ALA A 221 21.88 -3.34 -11.53
C ALA A 221 23.32 -3.76 -11.89
N ALA A 222 24.25 -3.73 -10.93
CA ALA A 222 25.62 -4.19 -11.13
C ALA A 222 25.67 -5.70 -11.39
N ILE A 223 24.90 -6.51 -10.65
CA ILE A 223 24.79 -7.95 -10.91
C ILE A 223 24.16 -8.17 -12.29
N ALA A 224 23.08 -7.46 -12.62
CA ALA A 224 22.39 -7.59 -13.90
C ALA A 224 23.25 -7.21 -15.12
N GLN A 225 24.25 -6.34 -14.93
CA GLN A 225 25.23 -5.99 -15.97
C GLN A 225 26.33 -7.04 -16.15
N ILE A 226 26.59 -7.86 -15.12
CA ILE A 226 27.65 -8.88 -15.14
C ILE A 226 27.11 -10.20 -15.69
N VAL A 227 25.87 -10.56 -15.37
CA VAL A 227 25.28 -11.84 -15.75
C VAL A 227 24.76 -11.81 -17.20
N ASP A 228 25.12 -12.82 -17.99
CA ASP A 228 24.72 -12.90 -19.41
C ASP A 228 23.34 -13.56 -19.61
N GLY A 229 22.81 -14.23 -18.59
CA GLY A 229 21.52 -14.90 -18.68
C GLY A 229 20.98 -15.49 -17.37
N PRO A 230 19.74 -16.04 -17.40
CA PRO A 230 19.13 -16.68 -16.25
C PRO A 230 19.97 -17.89 -15.78
N GLY A 231 20.45 -17.84 -14.54
CA GLY A 231 21.28 -18.89 -13.94
C GLY A 231 22.78 -18.60 -13.88
N ASP A 232 23.22 -17.48 -14.46
CA ASP A 232 24.58 -16.99 -14.31
C ASP A 232 24.78 -16.28 -12.95
N SER A 233 26.03 -16.12 -12.53
CA SER A 233 26.36 -15.62 -11.20
C SER A 233 27.54 -14.65 -11.22
N ALA A 234 27.46 -13.61 -10.39
CA ALA A 234 28.49 -12.59 -10.27
C ALA A 234 29.30 -12.77 -8.99
N SER A 235 30.62 -12.75 -9.09
CA SER A 235 31.47 -12.79 -7.90
C SER A 235 31.37 -11.50 -7.09
N MET A 236 31.56 -11.60 -5.76
CA MET A 236 31.63 -10.43 -4.87
C MET A 236 32.66 -9.39 -5.34
N PHE A 237 33.75 -9.84 -5.96
CA PHE A 237 34.79 -8.98 -6.48
C PHE A 237 34.27 -8.11 -7.64
N MET A 238 33.61 -8.74 -8.63
CA MET A 238 33.09 -8.04 -9.80
C MET A 238 31.97 -7.06 -9.45
N ILE A 239 31.05 -7.47 -8.56
CA ILE A 239 29.96 -6.59 -8.11
C ILE A 239 30.53 -5.33 -7.46
N ARG A 240 31.54 -5.49 -6.60
CA ARG A 240 32.20 -4.38 -5.91
C ARG A 240 32.90 -3.45 -6.89
N GLU A 241 33.63 -3.99 -7.86
CA GLU A 241 34.31 -3.19 -8.88
C GLU A 241 33.31 -2.37 -9.72
N THR A 242 32.19 -2.99 -10.12
CA THR A 242 31.13 -2.31 -10.87
C THR A 242 30.47 -1.22 -10.02
N MET A 243 30.19 -1.48 -8.74
CA MET A 243 29.63 -0.47 -7.84
C MET A 243 30.61 0.69 -7.55
N GLU A 244 31.91 0.43 -7.49
CA GLU A 244 32.93 1.47 -7.37
C GLU A 244 32.95 2.37 -8.60
N LYS A 245 32.81 1.80 -9.81
CA LYS A 245 32.66 2.58 -11.07
C LYS A 245 31.40 3.44 -11.07
N MET A 246 30.35 3.02 -10.37
CA MET A 246 29.12 3.80 -10.15
C MET A 246 29.24 4.83 -9.00
N GLY A 247 30.42 4.96 -8.37
CA GLY A 247 30.67 5.94 -7.31
C GLY A 247 30.31 5.48 -5.89
N TYR A 248 30.05 4.19 -5.69
CA TYR A 248 29.73 3.63 -4.38
C TYR A 248 30.94 3.03 -3.67
N THR A 249 30.93 3.05 -2.34
CA THR A 249 32.02 2.47 -1.52
C THR A 249 31.89 0.95 -1.40
N LYS A 250 33.00 0.29 -1.05
CA LYS A 250 33.01 -1.14 -0.69
C LYS A 250 32.01 -1.50 0.41
N THR A 251 31.79 -0.60 1.36
CA THR A 251 30.82 -0.75 2.44
C THR A 251 29.40 -0.69 1.91
N ALA A 252 29.10 0.25 1.00
CA ALA A 252 27.80 0.35 0.35
C ALA A 252 27.47 -0.93 -0.43
N ALA A 253 28.45 -1.49 -1.16
CA ALA A 253 28.27 -2.77 -1.86
C ALA A 253 27.97 -3.94 -0.91
N THR A 254 28.67 -4.00 0.22
CA THR A 254 28.48 -5.08 1.21
C THR A 254 27.11 -4.98 1.89
N LEU A 255 26.66 -3.77 2.26
CA LEU A 255 25.35 -3.54 2.85
C LEU A 255 24.21 -3.80 1.86
N ALA A 256 24.38 -3.37 0.61
CA ALA A 256 23.41 -3.61 -0.44
C ALA A 256 23.14 -5.10 -0.65
N LEU A 257 24.19 -5.91 -0.78
CA LEU A 257 24.04 -7.36 -0.96
C LEU A 257 23.39 -8.04 0.25
N ALA A 258 23.71 -7.60 1.48
CA ALA A 258 23.06 -8.12 2.67
C ALA A 258 21.54 -7.86 2.68
N VAL A 259 21.12 -6.67 2.21
CA VAL A 259 19.69 -6.34 2.06
C VAL A 259 19.04 -7.16 0.96
N LEU A 260 19.65 -7.21 -0.23
CA LEU A 260 19.10 -7.96 -1.37
C LEU A 260 18.94 -9.46 -1.07
N LEU A 261 19.87 -10.05 -0.31
CA LEU A 261 19.76 -11.44 0.18
C LEU A 261 18.59 -11.60 1.14
N ARG A 262 18.43 -10.68 2.10
CA ARG A 262 17.37 -10.75 3.10
C ARG A 262 15.99 -10.64 2.48
N GLU A 263 15.85 -9.79 1.46
CA GLU A 263 14.59 -9.60 0.75
C GLU A 263 14.35 -10.64 -0.37
N GLY A 264 15.30 -11.56 -0.61
CA GLY A 264 15.16 -12.64 -1.58
C GLY A 264 15.26 -12.21 -3.04
N LEU A 265 15.88 -11.05 -3.33
CA LEU A 265 16.10 -10.59 -4.71
C LEU A 265 17.32 -11.24 -5.35
N VAL A 266 18.27 -11.69 -4.52
CA VAL A 266 19.45 -12.43 -4.94
C VAL A 266 19.65 -13.63 -4.03
N SER A 267 20.33 -14.66 -4.54
CA SER A 267 20.84 -15.77 -3.75
C SER A 267 22.35 -15.77 -3.72
N GLN A 268 22.91 -16.47 -2.73
CA GLN A 268 24.33 -16.66 -2.56
C GLN A 268 24.67 -18.14 -2.74
N SER A 269 25.70 -18.42 -3.54
CA SER A 269 26.28 -19.76 -3.67
C SER A 269 27.81 -19.68 -3.70
N THR A 270 28.45 -20.84 -3.83
CA THR A 270 29.91 -20.93 -3.92
C THR A 270 30.28 -21.53 -5.26
N ASP A 271 31.26 -20.92 -5.92
CA ASP A 271 31.84 -21.39 -7.17
C ASP A 271 33.34 -21.64 -7.01
N GLN A 272 33.97 -22.31 -7.97
CA GLN A 272 35.35 -22.76 -7.91
C GLN A 272 36.21 -22.08 -8.98
N ASP A 273 37.35 -21.52 -8.57
CA ASP A 273 38.30 -20.93 -9.51
C ASP A 273 39.15 -22.01 -10.22
N HIS A 274 39.96 -21.58 -11.19
CA HIS A 274 40.84 -22.47 -11.97
C HIS A 274 41.90 -23.21 -11.12
N ASN A 275 42.16 -22.75 -9.89
CA ASN A 275 43.08 -23.36 -8.94
C ASN A 275 42.37 -24.23 -7.89
N GLY A 276 41.05 -24.40 -8.01
CA GLY A 276 40.24 -25.15 -7.07
C GLY A 276 39.80 -24.37 -5.83
N GLY A 277 40.10 -23.07 -5.74
CA GLY A 277 39.72 -22.18 -4.65
C GLY A 277 38.24 -21.83 -4.71
N LEU A 278 37.55 -21.98 -3.59
CA LEU A 278 36.13 -21.66 -3.48
C LEU A 278 35.92 -20.16 -3.23
N PHE A 279 35.01 -19.54 -3.97
CA PHE A 279 34.63 -18.14 -3.80
C PHE A 279 33.12 -17.94 -3.86
N VAL A 280 32.67 -16.84 -3.26
CA VAL A 280 31.24 -16.51 -3.14
C VAL A 280 30.75 -15.80 -4.41
N VAL A 281 29.64 -16.29 -4.94
CA VAL A 281 28.92 -15.70 -6.07
C VAL A 281 27.48 -15.39 -5.71
N TYR A 282 26.88 -14.46 -6.45
CA TYR A 282 25.52 -14.01 -6.28
C TYR A 282 24.75 -14.12 -7.60
N SER A 283 23.54 -14.67 -7.54
CA SER A 283 22.64 -14.79 -8.68
C SER A 283 21.35 -14.01 -8.43
N ILE A 284 20.76 -13.46 -9.49
CA ILE A 284 19.46 -12.77 -9.40
C ILE A 284 18.35 -13.81 -9.38
N GLU A 285 17.49 -13.73 -8.37
CA GLU A 285 16.29 -14.57 -8.24
C GLU A 285 15.12 -13.99 -9.05
N ASP A 286 14.07 -14.78 -9.26
CA ASP A 286 12.86 -14.35 -10.00
C ASP A 286 12.27 -13.04 -9.44
N ALA A 287 12.29 -12.87 -8.11
CA ALA A 287 11.85 -11.65 -7.46
C ALA A 287 12.71 -10.43 -7.85
N GLY A 288 14.04 -10.59 -7.90
CA GLY A 288 14.96 -9.54 -8.33
C GLY A 288 14.83 -9.22 -9.81
N MET A 289 14.64 -10.23 -10.66
CA MET A 289 14.43 -10.04 -12.10
C MET A 289 13.10 -9.33 -12.37
N ASN A 290 12.00 -9.76 -11.75
CA ASN A 290 10.70 -9.10 -11.86
C ASN A 290 10.74 -7.66 -11.37
N TRP A 291 11.51 -7.39 -10.31
CA TRP A 291 11.73 -6.02 -9.84
C TRP A 291 12.46 -5.17 -10.91
N LEU A 292 13.54 -5.67 -11.49
CA LEU A 292 14.28 -4.97 -12.56
C LEU A 292 13.37 -4.69 -13.78
N LEU A 293 12.57 -5.69 -14.20
CA LEU A 293 11.62 -5.55 -15.30
C LEU A 293 10.54 -4.48 -15.02
N SER A 294 10.08 -4.39 -13.76
CA SER A 294 9.06 -3.42 -13.36
C SER A 294 9.60 -1.99 -13.22
N ASN A 295 10.92 -1.84 -13.11
CA ASN A 295 11.60 -0.56 -12.87
C ASN A 295 12.54 -0.15 -14.03
N GLN A 296 12.36 -0.72 -15.22
CA GLN A 296 13.22 -0.47 -16.40
C GLN A 296 13.33 1.00 -16.80
N ASP A 297 12.25 1.78 -16.63
CA ASP A 297 12.22 3.22 -16.97
C ASP A 297 13.22 4.04 -16.13
N HIS A 298 13.74 3.48 -15.03
CA HIS A 298 14.73 4.09 -14.14
C HIS A 298 16.16 3.54 -14.33
N LEU A 299 16.37 2.59 -15.25
CA LEU A 299 17.67 2.01 -15.53
C LEU A 299 18.31 2.67 -16.76
N GLU A 300 19.61 2.93 -16.69
CA GLU A 300 20.40 3.37 -17.85
C GLU A 300 20.64 2.19 -18.80
N LEU A 301 19.71 2.01 -19.76
CA LEU A 301 19.77 0.92 -20.74
C LEU A 301 20.52 1.30 -22.04
N ARG A 302 21.12 2.48 -22.10
CA ARG A 302 21.86 2.98 -23.26
C ARG A 302 23.21 3.52 -22.82
N VAL A 303 24.26 3.07 -23.49
CA VAL A 303 25.59 3.68 -23.38
C VAL A 303 25.56 5.00 -24.17
N GLU A 304 25.85 6.13 -23.52
CA GLU A 304 26.09 7.37 -24.24
C GLU A 304 27.29 7.19 -25.17
N LYS A 305 27.14 7.59 -26.44
CA LYS A 305 28.20 7.48 -27.42
C LYS A 305 29.34 8.41 -26.97
N PRO A 306 30.58 7.92 -26.77
CA PRO A 306 31.67 8.80 -26.37
C PRO A 306 31.83 9.91 -27.41
N SER A 307 31.83 11.16 -26.94
CA SER A 307 32.20 12.30 -27.78
C SER A 307 33.60 12.05 -28.33
N ALA A 308 33.77 12.18 -29.65
CA ALA A 308 35.05 11.97 -30.30
C ALA A 308 36.13 12.80 -29.57
N PRO A 309 37.35 12.24 -29.36
CA PRO A 309 38.42 13.01 -28.75
C PRO A 309 38.66 14.27 -29.58
N ASP A 310 38.52 15.42 -28.92
CA ASP A 310 38.90 16.72 -29.46
C ASP A 310 40.42 16.73 -29.57
N PHE A 311 40.93 16.38 -30.75
CA PHE A 311 42.32 16.64 -31.11
C PHE A 311 42.46 18.13 -31.38
N GLY A 312 42.36 18.94 -30.31
CA GLY A 312 42.72 20.34 -30.35
C GLY A 312 44.14 20.48 -30.87
N ASP A 313 44.32 21.39 -31.82
CA ASP A 313 45.55 21.63 -32.57
C ASP A 313 46.81 21.52 -31.70
N ILE A 314 47.62 20.50 -31.98
CA ILE A 314 48.98 20.38 -31.44
C ILE A 314 49.81 21.44 -32.18
N PRO A 315 50.36 22.47 -31.52
CA PRO A 315 51.22 23.43 -32.19
C PRO A 315 52.58 22.76 -32.46
N PHE A 316 52.97 22.71 -33.74
CA PHE A 316 54.32 22.37 -34.17
C PHE A 316 55.32 23.49 -33.84
#